data_AF-A0A2N0PGG0-F1
#
_entry.id   AF-A0A2N0PGG0-F1
#
_cell.length_a   1.000
_cell.length_b   1.000
_cell.length_c   1.000
_cell.angle_alpha   90.00
_cell.angle_beta   90.00
_cell.angle_gamma   90.00
#
_symmetry.space_group_name_H-M   'P 1'
#
loop_
_entity.id
_entity.type
_entity.pdbx_description
1 polymer ?
#
loop_
_entity_poly.entity_id
_entity_poly.type
_entity_poly.pdbx_seq_one_letter_code
_entity_poly.pdbx_strand_id
1 'polypeptide(L)' 'MQILNGRRPYIVINHLGRSKIDVNRPLKEGVEIETSNETQIVWNDYHSFIRDAIDEVDLRFGRGLLIDIHGL' A
#
# COMPACT_ATOMS: atom_id res chain seq x y z
N MET A 1 0.55 24.79 -20.55
CA MET A 1 1.56 24.71 -19.47
C MET A 1 0.86 24.20 -18.23
N GLN A 2 1.10 22.95 -17.81
CA GLN A 2 0.46 22.41 -16.60
C GLN A 2 1.10 23.04 -15.37
N ILE A 3 0.29 23.68 -14.52
CA ILE A 3 0.72 24.19 -13.23
C ILE A 3 0.77 22.99 -12.28
N LEU A 4 1.98 22.54 -11.94
CA LEU A 4 2.19 21.54 -10.90
C LEU A 4 2.31 22.30 -9.57
N ASN A 5 1.33 22.14 -8.68
CA ASN A 5 1.21 22.91 -7.43
C ASN A 5 2.27 22.55 -6.35
N GLY A 6 3.41 21.98 -6.74
CA GLY A 6 4.48 21.52 -5.84
C GLY A 6 4.12 20.31 -4.97
N ARG A 7 2.90 19.77 -5.09
CA ARG A 7 2.43 18.60 -4.32
C ARG A 7 2.90 17.32 -5.01
N ARG A 8 3.36 16.36 -4.23
CA ARG A 8 3.77 15.03 -4.70
C ARG A 8 2.88 13.97 -4.04
N PRO A 9 2.42 12.96 -4.80
CA PRO A 9 1.69 11.85 -4.20
C PRO A 9 2.63 11.01 -3.33
N TYR A 10 2.08 10.39 -2.29
CA TYR A 10 2.71 9.25 -1.65
C TYR A 10 2.66 8.06 -2.60
N ILE A 11 3.70 7.23 -2.57
CA ILE A 11 3.76 5.99 -3.34
C ILE A 11 4.21 4.87 -2.41
N VAL A 12 3.42 3.80 -2.38
CA VAL A 12 3.76 2.55 -1.68
C VAL A 12 3.92 1.49 -2.75
N ILE A 13 5.08 0.84 -2.80
CA ILE A 13 5.39 -0.19 -3.80
C ILE A 13 5.72 -1.47 -3.06
N ASN A 14 4.98 -2.53 -3.34
CA ASN A 14 5.37 -3.87 -2.89
C ASN A 14 6.50 -4.39 -3.79
N HIS A 15 7.67 -4.62 -3.20
CA HIS A 15 8.82 -5.19 -3.91
C HIS A 15 8.84 -6.72 -3.93
N LEU A 16 7.93 -7.38 -3.19
CA LEU A 16 7.80 -8.82 -3.23
C LEU A 16 6.90 -9.27 -4.37
N GLY A 17 7.28 -10.38 -5.00
CA GLY A 17 6.46 -11.00 -6.03
C GLY A 17 5.12 -11.48 -5.48
N ARG A 18 4.04 -11.28 -6.24
CA ARG A 18 2.67 -11.69 -5.89
C ARG A 18 2.54 -13.17 -5.55
N SER A 19 3.39 -14.02 -6.14
CA SER A 19 3.43 -15.46 -5.85
C SER A 19 3.88 -15.79 -4.42
N LYS A 20 4.55 -14.86 -3.73
CA LYS A 20 4.97 -15.00 -2.33
C LYS A 20 3.95 -14.39 -1.39
N ILE A 21 3.45 -13.21 -1.76
CA ILE A 21 2.47 -12.45 -0.98
C ILE A 21 1.61 -11.60 -1.91
N ASP A 22 0.31 -11.92 -1.96
CA ASP A 22 -0.71 -11.12 -2.61
C ASP A 22 -1.33 -10.16 -1.60
N VAL A 23 -0.74 -8.97 -1.50
CA VAL A 23 -1.22 -7.88 -0.64
C VAL A 23 -2.59 -7.33 -1.07
N ASN A 24 -3.12 -7.74 -2.23
CA ASN A 24 -4.47 -7.39 -2.68
C ASN A 24 -5.53 -8.43 -2.28
N ARG A 25 -5.16 -9.36 -1.39
CA ARG A 25 -6.05 -10.33 -0.75
C ARG A 25 -5.99 -10.18 0.77
N PRO A 26 -7.05 -10.58 1.50
CA PRO A 26 -6.96 -10.73 2.95
C PRO A 26 -5.79 -11.62 3.33
N LEU A 27 -5.15 -11.36 4.48
CA LEU A 27 -3.95 -12.10 4.93
C LEU A 27 -4.10 -13.63 4.78
N LYS A 28 -5.24 -14.20 5.14
CA LYS A 28 -5.54 -15.64 5.05
C LYS A 28 -5.50 -16.23 3.64
N GLU A 29 -5.78 -15.41 2.63
CA GLU A 29 -5.83 -15.81 1.21
C GLU A 29 -4.63 -15.29 0.42
N GLY A 30 -3.93 -14.29 0.97
CA GLY A 30 -2.84 -13.58 0.31
C GLY A 30 -1.46 -14.08 0.65
N VAL A 31 -1.31 -15.05 1.55
CA VAL A 31 0.00 -15.61 1.92
C VAL A 31 0.03 -17.12 1.73
N GLU A 32 1.19 -17.65 1.35
CA GLU A 32 1.38 -19.09 1.17
C GLU A 32 1.34 -19.85 2.51
N ILE A 33 1.83 -19.22 3.59
CA ILE A 33 1.93 -19.82 4.93
C ILE A 33 1.41 -18.83 5.97
N GLU A 34 0.13 -18.93 6.32
CA GLU A 34 -0.52 -18.02 7.29
C GLU A 34 0.19 -17.98 8.64
N THR A 35 0.77 -19.09 9.10
CA THR A 35 1.47 -19.20 10.38
C THR A 35 2.90 -18.65 10.37
N SER A 36 3.42 -18.24 9.21
CA SER A 36 4.74 -17.63 9.12
C SER A 36 4.69 -16.18 9.60
N ASN A 37 5.34 -15.90 10.73
CA ASN A 37 5.47 -14.55 11.28
C ASN A 37 5.98 -13.55 10.24
N GLU A 38 6.89 -13.96 9.35
CA GLU A 38 7.45 -13.08 8.32
C GLU A 38 6.39 -12.62 7.31
N THR A 39 5.52 -13.53 6.85
CA THR A 39 4.45 -13.18 5.89
C THR A 39 3.42 -12.23 6.49
N GLN A 40 3.09 -12.42 7.78
CA GLN A 40 2.19 -11.52 8.50
C GLN A 40 2.81 -10.15 8.69
N ILE A 41 4.08 -10.08 9.09
CA ILE A 41 4.81 -8.81 9.25
C ILE A 41 4.80 -8.05 7.93
N VAL A 42 5.19 -8.68 6.82
CA VAL A 42 5.27 -7.98 5.53
C VAL A 42 3.89 -7.54 5.03
N TRP A 43 2.85 -8.38 5.19
CA TRP A 43 1.49 -8.00 4.83
C TRP A 43 1.01 -6.80 5.66
N ASN A 44 1.24 -6.83 6.98
CA ASN A 44 0.85 -5.76 7.89
C ASN A 44 1.63 -4.46 7.64
N ASP A 45 2.94 -4.53 7.38
CA ASP A 45 3.79 -3.38 7.09
C ASP A 45 3.31 -2.68 5.81
N TYR A 46 3.05 -3.42 4.74
CA TYR A 46 2.52 -2.86 3.49
C TYR A 46 1.23 -2.05 3.72
N HIS A 47 0.28 -2.62 4.46
CA HIS A 47 -0.99 -1.96 4.75
C HIS A 47 -0.83 -0.78 5.74
N SER A 48 0.15 -0.85 6.63
CA SER A 48 0.45 0.22 7.57
C SER A 48 1.05 1.43 6.85
N PHE A 49 1.96 1.24 5.89
CA PHE A 49 2.48 2.34 5.08
C PHE A 49 1.40 3.06 4.26
N ILE A 50 0.40 2.32 3.75
CA ILE A 50 -0.75 2.93 3.07
C ILE A 50 -1.58 3.74 4.07
N ARG A 51 -1.83 3.21 5.27
CA ARG A 51 -2.59 3.90 6.32
C ARG A 51 -1.90 5.18 6.77
N ASP A 52 -0.60 5.12 7.04
CA ASP A 52 0.20 6.30 7.42
C ASP A 52 0.11 7.41 6.36
N ALA A 53 0.19 7.04 5.07
CA ALA A 53 0.04 8.00 3.97
C ALA A 53 -1.38 8.59 3.88
N ILE A 54 -2.43 7.79 4.11
CA ILE A 54 -3.81 8.26 4.15
C ILE A 54 -3.99 9.24 5.31
N ASP A 55 -3.52 8.87 6.50
CA ASP A 55 -3.65 9.69 7.71
C ASP A 55 -2.91 11.03 7.55
N GLU A 56 -1.72 11.04 6.93
CA GLU A 56 -1.01 12.29 6.64
C GLU A 56 -1.74 13.16 5.61
N VAL A 57 -2.34 12.55 4.58
CA VAL A 57 -3.13 13.27 3.57
C VAL A 57 -4.40 13.86 4.18
N ASP A 58 -5.11 13.11 5.02
CA ASP A 58 -6.30 13.59 5.71
C ASP A 58 -5.96 14.73 6.68
N LEU A 59 -4.91 14.57 7.48
CA LEU A 59 -4.45 15.60 8.42
C LEU A 59 -4.06 16.91 7.71
N ARG A 60 -3.42 16.83 6.54
CA ARG A 60 -2.88 18.02 5.84
C ARG A 60 -3.86 18.66 4.86
N PHE A 61 -4.78 17.88 4.29
CA PHE A 61 -5.63 18.32 3.17
C PHE A 61 -7.13 18.06 3.39
N GLY A 62 -7.51 17.28 4.41
CA GLY A 62 -8.89 16.91 4.75
C GLY A 62 -9.57 15.96 3.76
N ARG A 63 -8.87 15.58 2.69
CA ARG A 63 -9.31 14.58 1.69
C ARG A 63 -8.16 14.19 0.78
N GLY A 64 -8.22 12.97 0.26
CA GLY A 64 -7.26 12.41 -0.68
C GLY A 64 -7.91 11.61 -1.80
N LEU A 65 -7.07 11.15 -2.73
CA LEU A 65 -7.44 10.16 -3.75
C LEU A 65 -6.47 8.98 -3.61
N LEU A 66 -7.01 7.80 -3.30
CA LEU A 66 -6.26 6.55 -3.30
C LEU A 66 -6.42 5.89 -4.68
N ILE A 67 -5.30 5.61 -5.35
CA ILE A 67 -5.26 4.96 -6.66
C ILE A 67 -4.45 3.68 -6.52
N ASP A 68 -5.07 2.56 -6.89
CA ASP A 68 -4.41 1.26 -6.99
C ASP A 68 -4.01 1.02 -8.47
N ILE A 69 -2.72 0.76 -8.72
CA ILE A 69 -2.14 0.71 -10.06
C ILE A 69 -1.64 -0.70 -10.33
N HIS A 70 -2.19 -1.33 -11.38
CA HIS A 70 -1.80 -2.65 -11.86
C HIS A 70 -1.26 -2.56 -13.29
N GLY A 71 -0.32 -3.44 -13.62
CA GLY A 71 0.12 -3.67 -15.00
C GLY A 71 -0.75 -4.72 -15.71
N LEU A 72 -0.66 -4.73 -17.04
CA LEU A 72 -1.18 -5.81 -17.90
C LEU A 72 -0.22 -7.00 -17.94
#